data_AF-A0A318NFD7-F1
#
_entry.id   AF-A0A318NFD7-F1
#
_cell.length_a   1.000
_cell.length_b   1.000
_cell.length_c   1.000
_cell.angle_alpha   90.00
_cell.angle_beta   90.00
_cell.angle_gamma   90.00
#
_symmetry.space_group_name_H-M   'P 1'
#
loop_
_entity.id
_entity.type
_entity.pdbx_description
1 polymer ?
#
loop_
_entity_poly.entity_id
_entity_poly.type
_entity_poly.pdbx_seq_one_letter_code
_entity_poly.pdbx_strand_id
1 'polypeptide(L)'
;MITRRSLLVGTGCLALASDAPRPRRFVLPTPSGGDDTTALNTTLRIGAGGLIHAPEGAQYRVSAPLVVYSDTTLVMADSTVTLVPGSGCNLLTNMAVAGGGRDRNIRVTGGTWIRADLAGGIGPALHTLCFRRVDNLLLEGLAVKTFGDKYAISLGDVTDATVNRISFAVQSDGVHIQGPAVRTRVTTLRGSTGDDTVAITPRDWQAYDDVSGPVIDTHIEDIDVTSAAALVKVLGGSPETAALRTTVRGVAGSARNNVLWVGDDTAEWRTTGGQIDELTVERVTAATVPGRHVLYLNGSNVGRVQIRELTFADPGADGALVRIASRTAAAVAELSVERVDVAQLGAGPVVGVDQTARVERLRVDRLTVTAAAAGASLVRIAGTVNDLAVRAVTAAVPGDSYLLELPQWAKDAAVRQASVSDTGVAGRGGGLVAATAATHTLPQLALTNIRTAGKPWLVNLNTHTDLRLSDVTIEDTTGGVLKVHSSGAAVVRGDTLRTAPGSPGVAVSSGGSVTSYARDLAVDVSRLVRAEGSTATNTNGRLSCGTGPVVCSRLTWQNLRTGATY
;
A
#
# COMPACT_ATOMS: atom_id res chain seq x y z
N MET A 1 61.24 -1.68 55.83
CA MET A 1 61.23 -0.37 56.54
C MET A 1 60.66 0.66 55.57
N ILE A 2 59.34 0.74 55.43
CA ILE A 2 58.41 1.60 56.20
C ILE A 2 58.90 3.06 56.25
N THR A 3 58.31 3.95 55.43
CA THR A 3 57.38 5.00 55.90
C THR A 3 56.82 5.86 54.76
N ARG A 4 55.49 5.98 54.75
CA ARG A 4 54.64 7.13 54.38
C ARG A 4 54.78 7.73 52.97
N ARG A 5 53.80 7.40 52.11
CA ARG A 5 53.28 8.33 51.09
C ARG A 5 51.77 8.48 51.25
N SER A 6 51.36 9.72 51.14
CA SER A 6 50.08 10.33 51.47
C SER A 6 48.92 9.81 50.63
N LEU A 7 47.78 9.54 51.27
CA LEU A 7 46.48 9.50 50.60
C LEU A 7 46.08 10.94 50.23
N LEU A 8 46.01 11.22 48.94
CA LEU A 8 45.25 12.34 48.39
C LEU A 8 43.88 11.78 47.98
N VAL A 9 42.86 12.13 48.75
CA VAL A 9 41.46 11.89 48.42
C VAL A 9 41.09 12.88 47.31
N GLY A 10 40.98 12.38 46.08
CA GLY A 10 40.37 13.11 44.97
C GLY A 10 38.85 13.09 45.12
N THR A 11 38.29 14.19 45.58
CA THR A 11 36.86 14.50 45.53
C THR A 11 36.44 14.71 44.07
N GLY A 12 35.72 13.74 43.51
CA GLY A 12 35.16 13.86 42.18
C GLY A 12 34.14 12.76 41.94
N CYS A 13 32.90 13.01 42.39
CA CYS A 13 31.63 12.51 41.83
C CYS A 13 30.51 12.66 42.87
N LEU A 14 29.79 13.77 42.79
CA LEU A 14 28.38 13.85 43.19
C LEU A 14 27.75 14.94 42.32
N ALA A 15 27.49 14.57 41.06
CA ALA A 15 26.47 15.26 40.30
C ALA A 15 25.16 15.00 41.04
N LEU A 16 24.68 16.05 41.71
CA LEU A 16 23.38 16.09 42.35
C LEU A 16 22.35 15.64 41.32
N ALA A 17 21.68 14.53 41.60
CA ALA A 17 20.41 14.21 40.97
C ALA A 17 19.53 15.45 41.11
N SER A 18 19.15 16.05 39.99
CA SER A 18 18.23 17.18 39.98
C SER A 18 17.00 16.77 40.77
N ASP A 19 16.73 17.50 41.86
CA ASP A 19 15.44 17.51 42.57
C ASP A 19 14.37 18.05 41.62
N ALA A 20 14.00 17.26 40.61
CA ALA A 20 12.74 17.47 39.92
C ALA A 20 11.65 17.27 40.98
N PRO A 21 10.79 18.27 41.24
CA PRO A 21 9.75 18.16 42.24
C PRO A 21 8.92 16.90 41.96
N ARG A 22 8.74 16.05 42.98
CA ARG A 22 7.88 14.87 42.83
C ARG A 22 6.48 15.35 42.42
N PRO A 23 5.88 14.81 41.35
CA PRO A 23 4.56 15.24 40.90
C PRO A 23 3.54 15.06 42.03
N ARG A 24 2.70 16.07 42.24
CA ARG A 24 1.62 16.03 43.23
C ARG A 24 0.67 14.88 42.89
N ARG A 25 0.27 14.09 43.87
CA ARG A 25 -0.59 12.92 43.70
C ARG A 25 -2.00 13.20 44.17
N PHE A 26 -2.98 12.85 43.36
CA PHE A 26 -4.41 12.97 43.66
C PHE A 26 -5.12 11.64 43.38
N VAL A 27 -6.19 11.37 44.11
CA VAL A 27 -7.03 10.19 43.93
C VAL A 27 -8.43 10.65 43.56
N LEU A 28 -9.02 10.07 42.52
CA LEU A 28 -10.41 10.31 42.16
C LEU A 28 -11.34 9.82 43.28
N PRO A 29 -12.48 10.49 43.52
CA PRO A 29 -13.44 10.07 44.54
C PRO A 29 -13.95 8.65 44.27
N THR A 30 -14.40 7.95 45.31
CA THR A 30 -15.15 6.69 45.15
C THR A 30 -16.41 6.95 44.31
N PRO A 31 -16.82 6.03 43.41
CA PRO A 31 -18.08 6.17 42.67
C PRO A 31 -19.28 6.39 43.59
N SER A 32 -20.13 7.33 43.22
CA SER A 32 -21.34 7.68 43.98
C SER A 32 -22.49 6.70 43.75
N GLY A 33 -22.43 5.90 42.68
CA GLY A 33 -23.55 5.12 42.15
C GLY A 33 -24.53 5.92 41.30
N GLY A 34 -24.40 7.26 41.27
CA GLY A 34 -25.13 8.19 40.42
C GLY A 34 -24.24 8.78 39.34
N ASP A 35 -24.41 10.07 39.03
CA ASP A 35 -23.54 10.79 38.10
C ASP A 35 -22.32 11.39 38.83
N ASP A 36 -21.13 10.94 38.46
CA ASP A 36 -19.85 11.28 39.08
C ASP A 36 -19.16 12.49 38.41
N THR A 37 -19.73 13.03 37.34
CA THR A 37 -19.10 14.05 36.48
C THR A 37 -18.50 15.21 37.26
N THR A 38 -19.29 15.86 38.11
CA THR A 38 -18.86 17.05 38.86
C THR A 38 -17.72 16.74 39.82
N ALA A 39 -17.80 15.61 40.52
CA ALA A 39 -16.80 15.20 41.50
C ALA A 39 -15.48 14.84 40.81
N LEU A 40 -15.54 14.09 39.70
CA LEU A 40 -14.38 13.75 38.89
C LEU A 40 -13.70 14.99 38.30
N ASN A 41 -14.46 15.89 37.66
CA ASN A 41 -13.91 17.10 37.07
C ASN A 41 -13.34 18.07 38.12
N THR A 42 -13.90 18.08 39.33
CA THR A 42 -13.31 18.85 40.46
C THR A 42 -11.92 18.33 40.80
N THR A 43 -11.76 17.01 40.93
CA THR A 43 -10.45 16.39 41.19
C THR A 43 -9.48 16.57 40.02
N LEU A 44 -9.94 16.42 38.78
CA LEU A 44 -9.11 16.65 37.58
C LEU A 44 -8.59 18.08 37.51
N ARG A 45 -9.41 19.07 37.88
CA ARG A 45 -9.01 20.47 37.92
C ARG A 45 -8.03 20.77 39.04
N ILE A 46 -8.30 20.30 40.27
CA ILE A 46 -7.40 20.52 41.41
C ILE A 46 -6.06 19.78 41.22
N GLY A 47 -6.11 18.61 40.59
CA GLY A 47 -4.96 17.76 40.31
C GLY A 47 -4.20 18.09 39.02
N ALA A 48 -4.57 19.15 38.31
CA ALA A 48 -3.91 19.57 37.08
C ALA A 48 -2.39 19.75 37.28
N GLY A 49 -1.59 19.30 36.32
CA GLY A 49 -0.13 19.28 36.42
C GLY A 49 0.44 18.18 37.32
N GLY A 50 -0.40 17.26 37.78
CA GLY A 50 -0.04 16.19 38.70
C GLY A 50 -0.33 14.79 38.17
N LEU A 51 -0.17 13.83 39.07
CA LEU A 51 -0.49 12.42 38.86
C LEU A 51 -1.82 12.11 39.56
N ILE A 52 -2.84 11.73 38.77
CA ILE A 52 -4.20 11.47 39.24
C ILE A 52 -4.50 9.98 39.05
N HIS A 53 -4.93 9.30 40.10
CA HIS A 53 -5.28 7.87 40.07
C HIS A 53 -6.75 7.62 40.35
N ALA A 54 -7.38 6.74 39.59
CA ALA A 54 -8.64 6.13 39.98
C ALA A 54 -8.42 5.05 41.06
N PRO A 55 -9.35 4.88 42.02
CA PRO A 55 -9.41 3.68 42.85
C PRO A 55 -9.58 2.43 41.99
N GLU A 56 -8.92 1.33 42.34
CA GLU A 56 -8.97 0.07 41.60
C GLU A 56 -10.42 -0.45 41.47
N GLY A 57 -10.80 -0.88 40.26
CA GLY A 57 -12.13 -1.43 39.97
C GLY A 57 -13.29 -0.43 40.01
N ALA A 58 -13.03 0.88 40.19
CA ALA A 58 -14.06 1.89 40.28
C ALA A 58 -14.97 1.92 39.03
N GLN A 59 -16.29 2.05 39.23
CA GLN A 59 -17.28 2.09 38.16
C GLN A 59 -17.96 3.45 38.13
N TYR A 60 -17.45 4.37 37.32
CA TYR A 60 -17.96 5.74 37.20
C TYR A 60 -19.02 5.86 36.12
N ARG A 61 -20.00 6.74 36.38
CA ARG A 61 -20.98 7.19 35.37
C ARG A 61 -20.82 8.69 35.19
N VAL A 62 -20.81 9.15 33.94
CA VAL A 62 -20.67 10.57 33.61
C VAL A 62 -21.73 10.99 32.60
N SER A 63 -22.23 12.21 32.73
CA SER A 63 -23.19 12.84 31.83
C SER A 63 -22.62 14.05 31.06
N ALA A 64 -21.42 14.50 31.42
CA ALA A 64 -20.67 15.52 30.70
C ALA A 64 -19.20 15.11 30.53
N PRO A 65 -18.43 15.77 29.66
CA PRO A 65 -17.04 15.39 29.40
C PRO A 65 -16.18 15.49 30.65
N LEU A 66 -15.35 14.48 30.86
CA LEU A 66 -14.19 14.59 31.73
C LEU A 66 -13.12 15.42 31.02
N VAL A 67 -12.57 16.43 31.70
CA VAL A 67 -11.61 17.37 31.14
C VAL A 67 -10.24 17.16 31.78
N VAL A 68 -9.26 16.72 30.99
CA VAL A 68 -7.85 16.63 31.42
C VAL A 68 -7.07 17.89 31.04
N TYR A 69 -6.12 18.27 31.89
CA TYR A 69 -5.35 19.50 31.77
C TYR A 69 -3.89 19.20 31.42
N SER A 70 -3.18 20.21 30.93
CA SER A 70 -1.73 20.13 30.71
C SER A 70 -0.95 19.55 31.89
N ASP A 71 0.16 18.89 31.56
CA ASP A 71 1.12 18.30 32.50
C ASP A 71 0.52 17.24 33.45
N THR A 72 -0.63 16.67 33.07
CA THR A 72 -1.39 15.72 33.89
C THR A 72 -1.21 14.28 33.41
N THR A 73 -0.96 13.36 34.34
CA THR A 73 -1.05 11.91 34.11
C THR A 73 -2.28 11.36 34.82
N LEU A 74 -3.23 10.83 34.06
CA LEU A 74 -4.44 10.16 34.55
C LEU A 74 -4.27 8.65 34.43
N VAL A 75 -4.24 7.96 35.57
CA VAL A 75 -4.12 6.51 35.65
C VAL A 75 -5.45 5.92 36.09
N MET A 76 -6.13 5.23 35.18
CA MET A 76 -7.45 4.65 35.45
C MET A 76 -7.41 3.20 35.91
N ALA A 77 -6.24 2.54 35.90
CA ALA A 77 -6.08 1.13 36.31
C ALA A 77 -7.19 0.24 35.69
N ASP A 78 -7.86 -0.60 36.49
CA ASP A 78 -8.99 -1.44 36.05
C ASP A 78 -10.36 -0.76 36.23
N SER A 79 -10.40 0.57 36.30
CA SER A 79 -11.64 1.33 36.45
C SER A 79 -12.42 1.43 35.14
N THR A 80 -13.74 1.54 35.24
CA THR A 80 -14.62 1.82 34.12
C THR A 80 -15.19 3.23 34.23
N VAL A 81 -15.26 3.95 33.12
CA VAL A 81 -16.04 5.18 32.98
C VAL A 81 -17.09 4.99 31.90
N THR A 82 -18.34 5.20 32.23
CA THR A 82 -19.47 5.10 31.29
C THR A 82 -20.10 6.47 31.05
N LEU A 83 -20.07 6.94 29.80
CA LEU A 83 -20.91 8.05 29.35
C LEU A 83 -22.35 7.55 29.24
N VAL A 84 -23.26 8.14 30.03
CA VAL A 84 -24.64 7.66 30.13
C VAL A 84 -25.51 8.08 28.93
N PRO A 85 -26.63 7.40 28.66
CA PRO A 85 -27.57 7.80 27.61
C PRO A 85 -28.03 9.26 27.74
N GLY A 86 -28.20 9.96 26.62
CA GLY A 86 -28.66 11.35 26.57
C GLY A 86 -27.60 12.42 26.86
N SER A 87 -26.33 12.06 27.05
CA SER A 87 -25.26 13.00 27.42
C SER A 87 -24.87 13.99 26.31
N GLY A 88 -24.97 13.60 25.04
CA GLY A 88 -24.76 14.49 23.88
C GLY A 88 -23.36 15.09 23.75
N CYS A 89 -22.32 14.50 24.34
CA CYS A 89 -20.98 15.07 24.47
C CYS A 89 -19.88 14.00 24.39
N ASN A 90 -18.60 14.40 24.39
CA ASN A 90 -17.49 13.45 24.50
C ASN A 90 -17.43 12.84 25.91
N LEU A 91 -16.90 11.61 26.03
CA LEU A 91 -16.64 11.01 27.35
C LEU A 91 -15.42 11.68 27.99
N LEU A 92 -14.32 11.77 27.26
CA LEU A 92 -13.07 12.36 27.72
C LEU A 92 -12.55 13.36 26.69
N THR A 93 -12.10 14.52 27.16
CA THR A 93 -11.49 15.56 26.34
C THR A 93 -10.44 16.35 27.13
N ASN A 94 -9.73 17.26 26.46
CA ASN A 94 -8.74 18.14 27.09
C ASN A 94 -9.23 19.59 27.21
N MET A 95 -8.60 20.34 28.10
CA MET A 95 -8.99 21.71 28.42
C MET A 95 -8.99 22.64 27.20
N ALA A 96 -8.07 22.46 26.25
CA ALA A 96 -8.02 23.28 25.05
C ALA A 96 -9.24 23.13 24.13
N VAL A 97 -9.94 21.99 24.17
CA VAL A 97 -11.24 21.83 23.47
C VAL A 97 -12.31 22.68 24.14
N ALA A 98 -12.36 22.68 25.47
CA ALA A 98 -13.41 23.35 26.25
C ALA A 98 -13.19 24.86 26.42
N GLY A 99 -11.93 25.32 26.57
CA GLY A 99 -11.60 26.72 26.87
C GLY A 99 -10.59 27.37 25.93
N GLY A 100 -10.20 26.70 24.84
CA GLY A 100 -9.24 27.21 23.87
C GLY A 100 -7.78 27.11 24.34
N GLY A 101 -6.87 27.62 23.51
CA GLY A 101 -5.42 27.50 23.74
C GLY A 101 -4.83 26.20 23.20
N ARG A 102 -3.73 25.74 23.81
CA ARG A 102 -3.01 24.51 23.48
C ARG A 102 -2.53 23.83 24.76
N ASP A 103 -2.84 22.55 24.90
CA ASP A 103 -2.40 21.72 26.02
C ASP A 103 -1.07 21.02 25.72
N ARG A 104 -0.40 20.52 26.76
CA ARG A 104 0.83 19.74 26.62
C ARG A 104 0.97 18.64 27.66
N ASN A 105 1.76 17.62 27.36
CA ASN A 105 2.20 16.59 28.32
C ASN A 105 1.03 15.86 29.02
N ILE A 106 -0.04 15.57 28.28
CA ILE A 106 -1.19 14.82 28.79
C ILE A 106 -0.93 13.33 28.63
N ARG A 107 -1.13 12.55 29.70
CA ARG A 107 -1.04 11.09 29.66
C ARG A 107 -2.31 10.48 30.24
N VAL A 108 -2.92 9.53 29.54
CA VAL A 108 -4.07 8.75 30.02
C VAL A 108 -3.73 7.27 29.87
N THR A 109 -3.73 6.54 30.98
CA THR A 109 -3.33 5.13 31.00
C THR A 109 -4.36 4.23 31.66
N GLY A 110 -4.67 3.10 31.03
CA GLY A 110 -5.58 2.11 31.58
C GLY A 110 -7.06 2.47 31.44
N GLY A 111 -7.89 1.65 32.05
CA GLY A 111 -9.33 1.83 32.19
C GLY A 111 -10.14 1.32 31.00
N THR A 112 -11.42 1.08 31.29
CA THR A 112 -12.46 0.78 30.29
C THR A 112 -13.33 2.01 30.08
N TRP A 113 -13.39 2.48 28.84
CA TRP A 113 -14.07 3.71 28.44
C TRP A 113 -15.28 3.35 27.58
N ILE A 114 -16.47 3.53 28.13
CA ILE A 114 -17.72 3.06 27.53
C ILE A 114 -18.58 4.26 27.14
N ARG A 115 -18.85 4.40 25.84
CA ARG A 115 -19.95 5.25 25.35
C ARG A 115 -21.20 4.38 25.23
N ALA A 116 -22.16 4.58 26.13
CA ALA A 116 -23.40 3.81 26.15
C ALA A 116 -24.24 4.05 24.88
N ASP A 117 -25.15 3.11 24.61
CA ASP A 117 -26.14 3.30 23.56
C ASP A 117 -26.98 4.55 23.85
N LEU A 118 -27.39 5.25 22.80
CA LEU A 118 -28.16 6.50 22.88
C LEU A 118 -27.48 7.62 23.68
N ALA A 119 -26.15 7.62 23.85
CA ALA A 119 -25.42 8.76 24.41
C ALA A 119 -25.62 10.03 23.54
N GLY A 120 -25.53 9.87 22.21
CA GLY A 120 -25.86 10.91 21.23
C GLY A 120 -24.80 12.01 21.09
N GLY A 121 -25.16 13.06 20.35
CA GLY A 121 -24.33 14.24 20.09
C GLY A 121 -24.52 14.79 18.69
N ILE A 122 -23.81 15.88 18.37
CA ILE A 122 -23.70 16.42 17.02
C ILE A 122 -22.24 16.78 16.72
N GLY A 123 -21.83 16.56 15.48
CA GLY A 123 -20.46 16.82 15.03
C GLY A 123 -19.38 16.22 15.94
N PRO A 124 -18.33 16.97 16.34
CA PRO A 124 -17.24 16.45 17.18
C PRO A 124 -17.67 15.87 18.52
N ALA A 125 -18.85 16.26 19.04
CA ALA A 125 -19.39 15.72 20.28
C ALA A 125 -19.80 14.22 20.16
N LEU A 126 -19.88 13.68 18.94
CA LEU A 126 -20.14 12.25 18.69
C LEU A 126 -18.92 11.36 18.93
N HIS A 127 -17.71 11.92 19.06
CA HIS A 127 -16.51 11.13 19.33
C HIS A 127 -16.44 10.70 20.80
N THR A 128 -15.81 9.57 21.10
CA THR A 128 -15.75 9.04 22.48
C THR A 128 -14.65 9.73 23.28
N LEU A 129 -13.40 9.61 22.83
CA LEU A 129 -12.25 10.34 23.36
C LEU A 129 -11.84 11.38 22.31
N CYS A 130 -11.89 12.66 22.64
CA CYS A 130 -11.62 13.74 21.70
C CYS A 130 -10.52 14.66 22.22
N PHE A 131 -9.38 14.69 21.53
CA PHE A 131 -8.25 15.53 21.87
C PHE A 131 -7.96 16.54 20.76
N ARG A 132 -7.86 17.82 21.13
CA ARG A 132 -7.46 18.89 20.22
C ARG A 132 -6.34 19.73 20.78
N ARG A 133 -5.44 20.21 19.92
CA ARG A 133 -4.41 21.20 20.28
C ARG A 133 -3.54 20.70 21.43
N VAL A 134 -2.94 19.51 21.27
CA VAL A 134 -2.13 18.88 22.32
C VAL A 134 -0.73 18.57 21.81
N ASP A 135 0.28 19.03 22.55
CA ASP A 135 1.66 18.59 22.37
C ASP A 135 2.00 17.45 23.36
N ASN A 136 2.69 16.41 22.91
CA ASN A 136 3.10 15.29 23.76
C ASN A 136 1.92 14.60 24.48
N LEU A 137 0.98 14.07 23.69
CA LEU A 137 -0.16 13.28 24.16
C LEU A 137 0.20 11.79 24.22
N LEU A 138 -0.11 11.12 25.33
CA LEU A 138 -0.05 9.65 25.43
C LEU A 138 -1.41 9.09 25.84
N LEU A 139 -1.95 8.18 25.03
CA LEU A 139 -3.06 7.31 25.36
C LEU A 139 -2.54 5.87 25.35
N GLU A 140 -2.54 5.18 26.50
CA GLU A 140 -1.96 3.85 26.62
C GLU A 140 -2.80 2.84 27.41
N GLY A 141 -2.97 1.62 26.89
CA GLY A 141 -3.58 0.52 27.66
C GLY A 141 -5.08 0.66 27.88
N LEU A 142 -5.79 1.34 26.98
CA LEU A 142 -7.23 1.60 27.12
C LEU A 142 -8.04 0.46 26.50
N ALA A 143 -9.15 0.10 27.14
CA ALA A 143 -10.24 -0.61 26.47
C ALA A 143 -11.34 0.40 26.11
N VAL A 144 -11.71 0.49 24.83
CA VAL A 144 -12.76 1.42 24.37
C VAL A 144 -13.91 0.64 23.78
N LYS A 145 -15.12 0.90 24.29
CA LYS A 145 -16.35 0.25 23.85
C LYS A 145 -17.38 1.30 23.45
N THR A 146 -17.99 1.14 22.28
CA THR A 146 -19.11 1.98 21.84
C THR A 146 -20.26 1.11 21.37
N PHE A 147 -21.48 1.59 21.60
CA PHE A 147 -22.71 0.98 21.08
C PHE A 147 -23.31 1.76 19.90
N GLY A 148 -22.71 2.90 19.54
CA GLY A 148 -23.10 3.78 18.44
C GLY A 148 -22.10 4.93 18.26
N ASP A 149 -22.58 6.02 17.63
CA ASP A 149 -21.85 7.27 17.37
C ASP A 149 -20.62 7.13 16.44
N LYS A 150 -19.57 7.94 16.64
CA LYS A 150 -18.43 8.08 15.69
C LYS A 150 -17.13 7.58 16.33
N TYR A 151 -16.02 8.27 16.07
CA TYR A 151 -14.68 7.80 16.37
C TYR A 151 -14.45 7.48 17.84
N ALA A 152 -13.80 6.34 18.11
CA ALA A 152 -13.44 5.93 19.46
C ALA A 152 -12.37 6.87 20.04
N ILE A 153 -11.32 7.15 19.27
CA ILE A 153 -10.27 8.12 19.61
C ILE A 153 -10.14 9.10 18.43
N SER A 154 -10.48 10.37 18.65
CA SER A 154 -10.32 11.44 17.67
C SER A 154 -9.19 12.38 18.10
N LEU A 155 -8.16 12.51 17.27
CA LEU A 155 -7.03 13.41 17.45
C LEU A 155 -7.08 14.51 16.38
N GLY A 156 -6.80 15.75 16.76
CA GLY A 156 -6.70 16.85 15.79
C GLY A 156 -5.87 18.01 16.31
N ASP A 157 -5.08 18.65 15.45
CA ASP A 157 -4.08 19.66 15.87
C ASP A 157 -3.15 19.12 16.98
N VAL A 158 -2.50 17.98 16.74
CA VAL A 158 -1.61 17.34 17.72
C VAL A 158 -0.16 17.30 17.26
N THR A 159 0.78 17.36 18.20
CA THR A 159 2.20 17.15 17.92
C THR A 159 2.77 16.17 18.95
N ASP A 160 3.57 15.19 18.50
CA ASP A 160 4.12 14.14 19.37
C ASP A 160 3.03 13.33 20.11
N ALA A 161 2.03 12.84 19.38
CA ALA A 161 0.94 12.04 19.96
C ALA A 161 1.24 10.53 19.85
N THR A 162 1.02 9.78 20.92
CA THR A 162 1.13 8.32 20.95
C THR A 162 -0.17 7.67 21.41
N VAL A 163 -0.69 6.73 20.63
CA VAL A 163 -1.80 5.85 20.98
C VAL A 163 -1.27 4.41 20.98
N ASN A 164 -1.24 3.76 22.14
CA ASN A 164 -0.56 2.48 22.32
C ASN A 164 -1.42 1.46 23.09
N ARG A 165 -1.38 0.19 22.69
CA ARG A 165 -2.03 -0.92 23.43
C ARG A 165 -3.52 -0.65 23.67
N ILE A 166 -4.29 -0.48 22.60
CA ILE A 166 -5.74 -0.23 22.69
C ILE A 166 -6.52 -1.49 22.31
N SER A 167 -7.52 -1.82 23.12
CA SER A 167 -8.50 -2.86 22.81
C SER A 167 -9.83 -2.23 22.41
N PHE A 168 -10.33 -2.57 21.23
CA PHE A 168 -11.57 -2.02 20.67
C PHE A 168 -12.73 -3.02 20.67
N ALA A 169 -13.90 -2.50 21.01
CA ALA A 169 -15.19 -3.09 20.67
C ALA A 169 -16.14 -1.93 20.27
N VAL A 170 -15.90 -1.36 19.08
CA VAL A 170 -16.48 -0.07 18.67
C VAL A 170 -17.23 -0.17 17.34
N GLN A 171 -18.26 0.67 17.16
CA GLN A 171 -19.15 0.65 15.99
C GLN A 171 -18.70 1.54 14.81
N SER A 172 -17.66 2.35 14.98
CA SER A 172 -17.12 3.24 13.95
C SER A 172 -15.58 3.14 13.98
N ASP A 173 -14.87 4.21 13.66
CA ASP A 173 -13.42 4.20 13.55
C ASP A 173 -12.77 3.97 14.92
N GLY A 174 -11.61 3.29 14.91
CA GLY A 174 -10.78 3.11 16.11
C GLY A 174 -10.03 4.40 16.47
N VAL A 175 -8.97 4.69 15.72
CA VAL A 175 -8.16 5.92 15.87
C VAL A 175 -8.31 6.78 14.62
N HIS A 176 -8.85 7.98 14.79
CA HIS A 176 -9.03 8.94 13.70
C HIS A 176 -8.10 10.14 13.91
N ILE A 177 -7.19 10.37 12.97
CA ILE A 177 -6.19 11.44 13.01
C ILE A 177 -6.60 12.50 11.99
N GLN A 178 -7.13 13.59 12.51
CA GLN A 178 -7.49 14.76 11.75
C GLN A 178 -6.35 15.78 11.72
N GLY A 179 -6.17 16.44 10.58
CA GLY A 179 -5.14 17.46 10.43
C GLY A 179 -5.42 18.74 11.21
N PRO A 180 -4.39 19.54 11.57
CA PRO A 180 -2.98 19.24 11.41
C PRO A 180 -2.50 18.20 12.43
N ALA A 181 -1.54 17.34 12.08
CA ALA A 181 -0.92 16.43 13.04
C ALA A 181 0.54 16.16 12.67
N VAL A 182 1.44 16.12 13.66
CA VAL A 182 2.88 15.94 13.41
C VAL A 182 3.48 14.94 14.38
N ARG A 183 4.26 13.98 13.87
CA ARG A 183 4.94 12.95 14.69
C ARG A 183 3.97 12.14 15.53
N THR A 184 3.00 11.50 14.87
CA THR A 184 1.99 10.67 15.52
C THR A 184 2.40 9.20 15.47
N ARG A 185 2.26 8.47 16.58
CA ARG A 185 2.50 7.02 16.65
C ARG A 185 1.25 6.30 17.12
N VAL A 186 0.79 5.33 16.35
CA VAL A 186 -0.32 4.45 16.70
C VAL A 186 0.20 3.01 16.67
N THR A 187 0.15 2.31 17.80
CA THR A 187 0.76 0.98 17.90
C THR A 187 -0.03 0.01 18.77
N THR A 188 0.01 -1.28 18.42
CA THR A 188 -0.58 -2.37 19.21
C THR A 188 -2.09 -2.18 19.42
N LEU A 189 -2.84 -2.25 18.33
CA LEU A 189 -4.30 -2.18 18.35
C LEU A 189 -4.89 -3.59 18.21
N ARG A 190 -5.90 -3.91 19.02
CA ARG A 190 -6.59 -5.21 19.03
C ARG A 190 -8.11 -5.05 19.09
N GLY A 191 -8.85 -6.09 18.73
CA GLY A 191 -10.32 -6.15 18.88
C GLY A 191 -11.07 -5.94 17.57
N SER A 192 -12.16 -5.17 17.61
CA SER A 192 -13.01 -4.92 16.44
C SER A 192 -13.46 -3.45 16.29
N THR A 193 -13.55 -3.01 15.03
CA THR A 193 -14.05 -1.69 14.63
C THR A 193 -15.18 -1.84 13.60
N GLY A 194 -16.19 -0.99 13.69
CA GLY A 194 -17.33 -0.97 12.76
C GLY A 194 -17.10 -0.15 11.50
N ASP A 195 -16.00 0.60 11.46
CA ASP A 195 -15.48 1.30 10.28
C ASP A 195 -13.94 1.19 10.30
N ASP A 196 -13.21 2.17 9.77
CA ASP A 196 -11.75 2.14 9.65
C ASP A 196 -11.02 1.97 11.00
N THR A 197 -10.04 1.05 11.11
CA THR A 197 -9.32 0.86 12.38
C THR A 197 -8.43 2.06 12.71
N VAL A 198 -7.65 2.52 11.74
CA VAL A 198 -6.93 3.80 11.80
C VAL A 198 -7.22 4.61 10.54
N ALA A 199 -7.64 5.86 10.70
CA ALA A 199 -7.89 6.78 9.59
C ALA A 199 -7.04 8.04 9.73
N ILE A 200 -6.41 8.47 8.64
CA ILE A 200 -5.75 9.76 8.50
C ILE A 200 -6.56 10.63 7.54
N THR A 201 -7.03 11.77 8.05
CA THR A 201 -7.88 12.75 7.34
C THR A 201 -7.33 14.17 7.59
N PRO A 202 -6.39 14.67 6.78
CA PRO A 202 -5.89 16.05 6.91
C PRO A 202 -7.01 17.11 6.92
N ARG A 203 -8.15 16.77 6.33
CA ARG A 203 -9.45 17.40 6.53
C ARG A 203 -10.54 16.32 6.52
N ASP A 204 -11.58 16.50 7.31
CA ASP A 204 -12.60 15.47 7.54
C ASP A 204 -13.97 15.82 6.94
N TRP A 205 -14.93 14.91 7.10
CA TRP A 205 -16.33 15.07 6.75
C TRP A 205 -16.91 16.33 7.38
N GLN A 206 -17.73 17.09 6.65
CA GLN A 206 -18.24 18.40 7.09
C GLN A 206 -18.82 18.42 8.52
N ALA A 207 -19.48 17.33 8.90
CA ALA A 207 -20.12 17.20 10.20
C ALA A 207 -19.10 17.14 11.35
N TYR A 208 -17.91 16.58 11.12
CA TYR A 208 -16.87 16.36 12.13
C TYR A 208 -15.67 17.31 11.95
N ASP A 209 -15.61 18.04 10.84
CA ASP A 209 -14.51 18.95 10.49
C ASP A 209 -14.44 20.15 11.44
N ASP A 210 -13.58 20.08 12.48
CA ASP A 210 -13.34 21.17 13.44
C ASP A 210 -11.90 21.71 13.41
N VAL A 211 -10.97 20.92 12.88
CA VAL A 211 -9.58 21.32 12.58
C VAL A 211 -9.18 20.77 11.21
N SER A 212 -8.28 21.48 10.51
CA SER A 212 -7.73 20.99 9.24
C SER A 212 -6.31 21.49 9.02
N GLY A 213 -5.52 20.69 8.32
CA GLY A 213 -4.12 20.98 8.04
C GLY A 213 -3.36 19.71 7.66
N PRO A 214 -2.06 19.80 7.38
CA PRO A 214 -1.30 18.63 6.98
C PRO A 214 -1.11 17.62 8.13
N VAL A 215 -1.11 16.33 7.78
CA VAL A 215 -0.71 15.22 8.67
C VAL A 215 0.65 14.73 8.21
N ILE A 216 1.64 14.77 9.09
CA ILE A 216 3.05 14.60 8.74
C ILE A 216 3.74 13.68 9.75
N ASP A 217 4.60 12.78 9.27
CA ASP A 217 5.42 11.88 10.11
C ASP A 217 4.54 10.98 11.00
N THR A 218 3.74 10.11 10.38
CA THR A 218 2.85 9.20 11.11
C THR A 218 3.33 7.75 11.03
N HIS A 219 3.44 7.09 12.17
CA HIS A 219 3.81 5.67 12.28
C HIS A 219 2.62 4.86 12.80
N ILE A 220 2.16 3.89 12.01
CA ILE A 220 1.08 2.97 12.37
C ILE A 220 1.64 1.55 12.37
N GLU A 221 1.65 0.90 13.53
CA GLU A 221 2.37 -0.36 13.72
C GLU A 221 1.58 -1.40 14.51
N ASP A 222 1.84 -2.69 14.24
CA ASP A 222 1.32 -3.79 15.05
C ASP A 222 -0.21 -3.76 15.20
N ILE A 223 -0.89 -3.81 14.06
CA ILE A 223 -2.36 -3.78 13.97
C ILE A 223 -2.86 -5.20 13.78
N ASP A 224 -3.73 -5.68 14.66
CA ASP A 224 -4.40 -6.98 14.54
C ASP A 224 -5.85 -6.85 15.02
N VAL A 225 -6.69 -6.36 14.11
CA VAL A 225 -8.07 -5.95 14.37
C VAL A 225 -8.97 -6.59 13.31
N THR A 226 -10.24 -6.84 13.66
CA THR A 226 -11.29 -7.12 12.68
C THR A 226 -12.02 -5.83 12.36
N SER A 227 -11.79 -5.28 11.16
CA SER A 227 -12.43 -4.06 10.69
C SER A 227 -13.59 -4.37 9.75
N ALA A 228 -14.73 -3.71 9.96
CA ALA A 228 -15.83 -3.73 9.01
C ALA A 228 -15.62 -2.81 7.78
N ALA A 229 -14.55 -2.02 7.74
CA ALA A 229 -14.11 -1.24 6.58
C ALA A 229 -12.62 -1.52 6.27
N ALA A 230 -11.73 -0.53 6.38
CA ALA A 230 -10.28 -0.73 6.22
C ALA A 230 -9.54 -0.89 7.55
N LEU A 231 -8.38 -1.55 7.54
CA LEU A 231 -7.48 -1.54 8.70
C LEU A 231 -6.74 -0.22 8.79
N VAL A 232 -6.28 0.32 7.66
CA VAL A 232 -5.68 1.65 7.61
C VAL A 232 -6.21 2.41 6.40
N LYS A 233 -6.72 3.62 6.65
CA LYS A 233 -7.11 4.58 5.63
C LYS A 233 -6.20 5.81 5.69
N VAL A 234 -5.65 6.21 4.54
CA VAL A 234 -4.80 7.40 4.41
C VAL A 234 -5.34 8.28 3.30
N LEU A 235 -5.92 9.41 3.67
CA LEU A 235 -6.40 10.40 2.71
C LEU A 235 -5.47 11.60 2.63
N GLY A 236 -5.45 12.27 1.47
CA GLY A 236 -4.77 13.56 1.31
C GLY A 236 -5.57 14.74 1.87
N GLY A 237 -6.88 14.56 2.07
CA GLY A 237 -7.82 15.63 2.41
C GLY A 237 -8.20 16.46 1.17
N SER A 238 -8.34 17.77 1.34
CA SER A 238 -8.66 18.72 0.26
C SER A 238 -7.39 19.29 -0.39
N PRO A 239 -7.45 19.99 -1.54
CA PRO A 239 -6.26 20.43 -2.28
C PRO A 239 -5.23 21.25 -1.50
N GLU A 240 -5.63 21.88 -0.39
CA GLU A 240 -4.78 22.66 0.51
C GLU A 240 -4.11 21.84 1.62
N THR A 241 -4.42 20.54 1.75
CA THR A 241 -3.90 19.66 2.78
C THR A 241 -3.05 18.51 2.21
N ALA A 242 -2.33 17.82 3.09
CA ALA A 242 -1.49 16.69 2.70
C ALA A 242 -1.36 15.65 3.81
N ALA A 243 -1.17 14.38 3.43
CA ALA A 243 -0.66 13.31 4.28
C ALA A 243 0.74 12.92 3.79
N LEU A 244 1.77 13.21 4.59
CA LEU A 244 3.17 13.08 4.20
C LEU A 244 3.92 12.19 5.19
N ARG A 245 4.85 11.37 4.67
CA ARG A 245 5.77 10.56 5.50
C ARG A 245 5.01 9.64 6.45
N THR A 246 4.14 8.82 5.89
CA THR A 246 3.39 7.82 6.66
C THR A 246 4.05 6.46 6.51
N THR A 247 4.30 5.78 7.63
CA THR A 247 4.76 4.39 7.66
C THR A 247 3.69 3.52 8.28
N VAL A 248 3.26 2.50 7.55
CA VAL A 248 2.33 1.45 8.01
C VAL A 248 3.07 0.12 8.03
N ARG A 249 3.09 -0.54 9.19
CA ARG A 249 3.99 -1.69 9.39
C ARG A 249 3.44 -2.77 10.31
N GLY A 250 3.54 -4.03 9.90
CA GLY A 250 3.11 -5.14 10.77
C GLY A 250 1.58 -5.13 10.93
N VAL A 251 0.88 -5.27 9.81
CA VAL A 251 -0.58 -5.28 9.77
C VAL A 251 -1.06 -6.72 9.53
N ALA A 252 -1.78 -7.23 10.52
CA ALA A 252 -2.48 -8.50 10.55
C ALA A 252 -3.98 -8.25 10.78
N GLY A 253 -4.75 -9.32 11.06
CA GLY A 253 -6.19 -9.24 11.26
C GLY A 253 -6.97 -9.36 9.94
N SER A 254 -8.16 -8.74 9.88
CA SER A 254 -9.02 -8.82 8.70
C SER A 254 -9.79 -7.53 8.42
N ALA A 255 -10.00 -7.24 7.14
CA ALA A 255 -10.77 -6.11 6.65
C ALA A 255 -11.94 -6.57 5.76
N ARG A 256 -13.13 -5.99 5.93
CA ARG A 256 -14.24 -6.23 5.00
C ARG A 256 -14.17 -5.39 3.72
N ASN A 257 -13.46 -4.27 3.71
CA ASN A 257 -13.29 -3.44 2.52
C ASN A 257 -11.90 -3.56 1.89
N ASN A 258 -10.85 -3.00 2.47
CA ASN A 258 -9.47 -3.15 1.98
C ASN A 258 -8.54 -3.24 3.19
N VAL A 259 -7.38 -3.91 3.11
CA VAL A 259 -6.43 -3.81 4.24
C VAL A 259 -5.97 -2.35 4.37
N LEU A 260 -5.48 -1.78 3.26
CA LEU A 260 -5.12 -0.39 3.15
C LEU A 260 -5.94 0.31 2.06
N TRP A 261 -6.47 1.48 2.39
CA TRP A 261 -7.07 2.40 1.42
C TRP A 261 -6.30 3.73 1.44
N VAL A 262 -5.74 4.10 0.28
CA VAL A 262 -4.95 5.31 0.09
C VAL A 262 -5.59 6.16 -1.01
N GLY A 263 -5.97 7.40 -0.72
CA GLY A 263 -6.42 8.30 -1.76
C GLY A 263 -7.48 9.31 -1.39
N ASP A 264 -8.53 9.35 -2.20
CA ASP A 264 -9.64 10.28 -2.08
C ASP A 264 -10.90 9.52 -1.65
N ASP A 265 -11.60 10.07 -0.67
CA ASP A 265 -12.97 9.65 -0.37
C ASP A 265 -13.94 10.61 -1.06
N THR A 266 -14.40 10.23 -2.24
CA THR A 266 -15.23 11.10 -3.09
C THR A 266 -16.67 11.22 -2.63
N ALA A 267 -17.05 10.60 -1.51
CA ALA A 267 -18.34 10.84 -0.90
C ALA A 267 -18.42 12.25 -0.30
N GLU A 268 -17.29 12.89 -0.02
CA GLU A 268 -17.17 14.25 0.48
C GLU A 268 -16.05 15.01 -0.25
N TRP A 269 -16.27 16.29 -0.55
CA TRP A 269 -15.29 17.07 -1.31
C TRP A 269 -14.08 17.46 -0.45
N ARG A 270 -14.26 17.60 0.87
CA ARG A 270 -13.19 17.89 1.84
C ARG A 270 -12.14 16.78 1.95
N THR A 271 -12.48 15.57 1.52
CA THR A 271 -11.63 14.38 1.57
C THR A 271 -11.08 13.99 0.19
N THR A 272 -11.09 14.93 -0.76
CA THR A 272 -10.66 14.72 -2.14
C THR A 272 -9.69 15.80 -2.61
N GLY A 273 -8.59 15.40 -3.27
CA GLY A 273 -7.70 16.31 -4.00
C GLY A 273 -6.43 16.71 -3.26
N GLY A 274 -6.32 16.38 -1.97
CA GLY A 274 -5.11 16.62 -1.19
C GLY A 274 -3.95 15.70 -1.57
N GLN A 275 -2.74 16.10 -1.18
CA GLN A 275 -1.53 15.38 -1.53
C GLN A 275 -1.28 14.18 -0.60
N ILE A 276 -0.87 13.05 -1.17
CA ILE A 276 -0.30 11.93 -0.42
C ILE A 276 1.11 11.68 -0.94
N ASP A 277 2.13 11.71 -0.09
CA ASP A 277 3.51 11.43 -0.52
C ASP A 277 4.33 10.75 0.58
N GLU A 278 5.37 10.03 0.17
CA GLU A 278 6.29 9.30 1.05
C GLU A 278 5.55 8.30 1.96
N LEU A 279 4.68 7.48 1.37
CA LEU A 279 4.01 6.38 2.06
C LEU A 279 4.82 5.09 1.96
N THR A 280 5.15 4.48 3.10
CA THR A 280 5.73 3.14 3.18
C THR A 280 4.76 2.17 3.83
N VAL A 281 4.52 1.03 3.19
CA VAL A 281 3.70 -0.07 3.67
C VAL A 281 4.57 -1.32 3.72
N GLU A 282 4.69 -1.93 4.90
CA GLU A 282 5.52 -3.13 5.03
C GLU A 282 5.00 -4.18 6.01
N ARG A 283 5.38 -5.44 5.77
CA ARG A 283 5.05 -6.58 6.66
C ARG A 283 3.54 -6.71 6.87
N VAL A 284 2.83 -6.96 5.77
CA VAL A 284 1.38 -7.13 5.78
C VAL A 284 1.03 -8.59 5.49
N THR A 285 0.22 -9.17 6.37
CA THR A 285 -0.29 -10.55 6.27
C THR A 285 -1.80 -10.64 6.52
N ALA A 286 -2.48 -9.50 6.62
CA ALA A 286 -3.90 -9.42 6.94
C ALA A 286 -4.79 -9.97 5.82
N ALA A 287 -5.98 -10.44 6.16
CA ALA A 287 -6.95 -10.95 5.20
C ALA A 287 -7.95 -9.89 4.74
N THR A 288 -8.55 -10.10 3.57
CA THR A 288 -9.75 -9.36 3.14
C THR A 288 -10.84 -10.33 2.70
N VAL A 289 -12.09 -9.86 2.61
CA VAL A 289 -13.15 -10.66 1.97
C VAL A 289 -12.88 -10.82 0.47
N PRO A 290 -13.37 -11.88 -0.19
CA PRO A 290 -13.13 -12.09 -1.62
C PRO A 290 -13.51 -10.89 -2.50
N GLY A 291 -12.69 -10.61 -3.52
CA GLY A 291 -12.90 -9.51 -4.48
C GLY A 291 -12.41 -8.14 -3.99
N ARG A 292 -11.77 -8.08 -2.83
CA ARG A 292 -11.17 -6.87 -2.26
C ARG A 292 -9.66 -6.82 -2.41
N HIS A 293 -9.06 -5.73 -1.91
CA HIS A 293 -7.67 -5.38 -2.18
C HIS A 293 -6.87 -5.29 -0.88
N VAL A 294 -5.61 -5.73 -0.94
CA VAL A 294 -4.65 -5.45 0.11
C VAL A 294 -4.33 -3.97 0.10
N LEU A 295 -4.01 -3.42 -1.07
CA LEU A 295 -3.91 -1.97 -1.25
C LEU A 295 -4.88 -1.51 -2.33
N TYR A 296 -5.73 -0.56 -1.97
CA TYR A 296 -6.54 0.21 -2.89
C TYR A 296 -6.03 1.66 -2.96
N LEU A 297 -5.50 2.06 -4.11
CA LEU A 297 -4.98 3.40 -4.37
C LEU A 297 -5.89 4.12 -5.36
N ASN A 298 -6.59 5.17 -4.91
CA ASN A 298 -7.56 5.91 -5.74
C ASN A 298 -7.40 7.45 -5.70
N GLY A 299 -6.38 7.96 -5.02
CA GLY A 299 -6.16 9.40 -4.86
C GLY A 299 -5.80 10.08 -6.16
N SER A 300 -6.18 11.34 -6.30
CA SER A 300 -5.92 12.20 -7.47
C SER A 300 -4.53 12.84 -7.49
N ASN A 301 -3.86 12.95 -6.34
CA ASN A 301 -2.53 13.52 -6.19
C ASN A 301 -1.66 12.65 -5.27
N VAL A 302 -1.04 11.60 -5.85
CA VAL A 302 -0.24 10.63 -5.09
C VAL A 302 1.21 10.65 -5.58
N GLY A 303 2.12 10.99 -4.68
CA GLY A 303 3.56 10.98 -4.92
C GLY A 303 4.13 9.55 -4.89
N ARG A 304 5.07 9.32 -3.98
CA ARG A 304 5.80 8.07 -3.83
C ARG A 304 5.12 7.13 -2.84
N VAL A 305 4.83 5.91 -3.29
CA VAL A 305 4.30 4.83 -2.47
C VAL A 305 5.21 3.61 -2.60
N GLN A 306 5.73 3.13 -1.48
CA GLN A 306 6.51 1.90 -1.40
C GLN A 306 5.76 0.83 -0.62
N ILE A 307 5.62 -0.34 -1.21
CA ILE A 307 5.02 -1.51 -0.60
C ILE A 307 6.06 -2.62 -0.59
N ARG A 308 6.29 -3.23 0.57
CA ARG A 308 7.25 -4.34 0.68
C ARG A 308 6.86 -5.41 1.69
N GLU A 309 7.38 -6.63 1.54
CA GLU A 309 7.18 -7.71 2.52
C GLU A 309 5.70 -8.06 2.71
N LEU A 310 5.08 -8.43 1.60
CA LEU A 310 3.69 -8.85 1.52
C LEU A 310 3.62 -10.38 1.47
N THR A 311 2.79 -10.99 2.31
CA THR A 311 2.58 -12.45 2.28
C THR A 311 1.09 -12.77 2.29
N PHE A 312 0.63 -13.45 1.25
CA PHE A 312 -0.80 -13.70 1.03
C PHE A 312 -1.07 -15.11 0.47
N ALA A 313 -2.20 -15.68 0.88
CA ALA A 313 -2.80 -16.84 0.25
C ALA A 313 -4.24 -16.45 -0.08
N ASP A 314 -4.52 -16.14 -1.36
CA ASP A 314 -5.85 -15.69 -1.79
C ASP A 314 -6.42 -16.64 -2.84
N PRO A 315 -7.02 -17.77 -2.41
CA PRO A 315 -7.53 -18.78 -3.32
C PRO A 315 -8.83 -18.38 -4.04
N GLY A 316 -9.41 -17.19 -3.77
CA GLY A 316 -10.78 -16.88 -4.20
C GLY A 316 -11.08 -15.46 -4.64
N ALA A 317 -10.15 -14.50 -4.58
CA ALA A 317 -10.40 -13.15 -5.08
C ALA A 317 -10.12 -13.02 -6.59
N ASP A 318 -11.12 -12.55 -7.33
CA ASP A 318 -10.97 -12.05 -8.71
C ASP A 318 -10.40 -10.61 -8.77
N GLY A 319 -10.21 -9.97 -7.60
CA GLY A 319 -9.69 -8.62 -7.46
C GLY A 319 -8.17 -8.56 -7.53
N ALA A 320 -7.64 -7.38 -7.88
CA ALA A 320 -6.20 -7.15 -7.81
C ALA A 320 -5.72 -7.09 -6.35
N LEU A 321 -4.54 -7.63 -6.04
CA LEU A 321 -3.96 -7.51 -4.69
C LEU A 321 -3.59 -6.05 -4.39
N VAL A 322 -2.86 -5.43 -5.32
CA VAL A 322 -2.60 -3.98 -5.37
C VAL A 322 -3.37 -3.41 -6.54
N ARG A 323 -4.36 -2.54 -6.26
CA ARG A 323 -5.18 -1.90 -7.28
C ARG A 323 -4.97 -0.39 -7.30
N ILE A 324 -4.73 0.14 -8.49
CA ILE A 324 -4.63 1.58 -8.77
C ILE A 324 -5.85 1.96 -9.61
N ALA A 325 -6.77 2.73 -9.03
CA ALA A 325 -8.10 2.99 -9.59
C ALA A 325 -8.60 4.40 -9.27
N SER A 326 -7.86 5.42 -9.67
CA SER A 326 -8.34 6.78 -9.48
C SER A 326 -9.49 7.12 -10.42
N ARG A 327 -10.43 7.95 -9.93
CA ARG A 327 -11.59 8.42 -10.69
C ARG A 327 -11.26 9.56 -11.64
N THR A 328 -10.21 10.31 -11.34
CA THR A 328 -9.60 11.27 -12.27
C THR A 328 -8.31 10.65 -12.81
N ALA A 329 -7.67 11.28 -13.79
CA ALA A 329 -6.34 10.88 -14.23
C ALA A 329 -5.32 11.16 -13.11
N ALA A 330 -5.37 10.40 -12.03
CA ALA A 330 -4.40 10.51 -10.96
C ALA A 330 -3.04 10.21 -11.52
N ALA A 331 -2.10 11.10 -11.23
CA ALA A 331 -0.70 10.80 -11.33
C ALA A 331 -0.29 10.12 -10.03
N VAL A 332 -0.01 8.83 -10.09
CA VAL A 332 0.88 8.19 -9.11
C VAL A 332 2.30 8.43 -9.60
N ALA A 333 3.08 9.26 -8.89
CA ALA A 333 4.42 9.63 -9.34
C ALA A 333 5.38 8.44 -9.29
N GLU A 334 5.28 7.61 -8.25
CA GLU A 334 6.08 6.39 -8.15
C GLU A 334 5.36 5.36 -7.28
N LEU A 335 5.24 4.14 -7.80
CA LEU A 335 4.79 2.98 -7.04
C LEU A 335 5.83 1.86 -7.15
N SER A 336 6.36 1.43 -6.01
CA SER A 336 7.21 0.24 -5.93
C SER A 336 6.52 -0.86 -5.12
N VAL A 337 6.41 -2.05 -5.71
CA VAL A 337 5.87 -3.27 -5.10
C VAL A 337 7.00 -4.29 -5.00
N GLU A 338 7.48 -4.56 -3.80
CA GLU A 338 8.70 -5.35 -3.60
C GLU A 338 8.52 -6.52 -2.63
N ARG A 339 9.23 -7.63 -2.84
CA ARG A 339 9.21 -8.79 -1.89
C ARG A 339 7.78 -9.19 -1.53
N VAL A 340 7.07 -9.65 -2.55
CA VAL A 340 5.70 -10.12 -2.42
C VAL A 340 5.70 -11.63 -2.64
N ASP A 341 5.18 -12.36 -1.67
CA ASP A 341 5.03 -13.81 -1.74
C ASP A 341 3.53 -14.17 -1.75
N VAL A 342 3.08 -14.72 -2.88
CA VAL A 342 1.69 -15.15 -3.10
C VAL A 342 1.66 -16.67 -3.21
N ALA A 343 1.11 -17.33 -2.20
CA ALA A 343 1.00 -18.79 -2.18
C ALA A 343 0.00 -19.30 -3.25
N GLN A 344 -1.13 -18.60 -3.39
CA GLN A 344 -2.13 -18.87 -4.40
C GLN A 344 -2.78 -17.56 -4.83
N LEU A 345 -2.76 -17.28 -6.14
CA LEU A 345 -3.38 -16.12 -6.77
C LEU A 345 -4.70 -16.54 -7.46
N GLY A 346 -5.75 -15.74 -7.30
CA GLY A 346 -7.00 -15.90 -8.05
C GLY A 346 -6.89 -15.47 -9.52
N ALA A 347 -8.01 -15.18 -10.17
CA ALA A 347 -8.03 -14.71 -11.57
C ALA A 347 -7.65 -13.21 -11.71
N GLY A 348 -7.69 -12.47 -10.60
CA GLY A 348 -7.23 -11.08 -10.52
C GLY A 348 -5.71 -10.96 -10.54
N PRO A 349 -5.18 -9.75 -10.84
CA PRO A 349 -3.74 -9.57 -10.92
C PRO A 349 -3.06 -9.31 -9.56
N VAL A 350 -1.74 -9.49 -9.48
CA VAL A 350 -1.01 -8.99 -8.29
C VAL A 350 -1.04 -7.47 -8.28
N VAL A 351 -0.73 -6.84 -9.42
CA VAL A 351 -0.81 -5.39 -9.60
C VAL A 351 -1.75 -5.06 -10.77
N GLY A 352 -2.79 -4.28 -10.50
CA GLY A 352 -3.74 -3.81 -11.50
C GLY A 352 -3.78 -2.28 -11.59
N VAL A 353 -3.56 -1.75 -12.79
CA VAL A 353 -3.75 -0.31 -13.11
C VAL A 353 -5.00 -0.16 -13.96
N ASP A 354 -6.05 0.43 -13.42
CA ASP A 354 -7.35 0.60 -14.10
C ASP A 354 -7.28 1.66 -15.22
N GLN A 355 -8.25 1.65 -16.14
CA GLN A 355 -8.28 2.49 -17.35
C GLN A 355 -8.08 3.99 -17.10
N THR A 356 -8.61 4.50 -16.00
CA THR A 356 -8.56 5.92 -15.63
C THR A 356 -7.26 6.31 -14.92
N ALA A 357 -6.45 5.34 -14.50
CA ALA A 357 -5.25 5.59 -13.73
C ALA A 357 -4.02 5.88 -14.60
N ARG A 358 -3.15 6.75 -14.10
CA ARG A 358 -1.82 7.01 -14.68
C ARG A 358 -0.74 6.81 -13.61
N VAL A 359 0.28 6.04 -13.97
CA VAL A 359 1.46 5.85 -13.13
C VAL A 359 2.68 6.33 -13.91
N GLU A 360 3.47 7.21 -13.31
CA GLU A 360 4.70 7.68 -13.96
C GLU A 360 5.78 6.58 -13.92
N ARG A 361 6.07 6.05 -12.73
CA ARG A 361 7.02 4.95 -12.54
C ARG A 361 6.39 3.82 -11.73
N LEU A 362 6.31 2.63 -12.32
CA LEU A 362 5.86 1.40 -11.66
C LEU A 362 7.01 0.40 -11.59
N ARG A 363 7.40 0.00 -10.38
CA ARG A 363 8.38 -1.04 -10.14
C ARG A 363 7.74 -2.24 -9.45
N VAL A 364 7.96 -3.43 -10.00
CA VAL A 364 7.63 -4.72 -9.37
C VAL A 364 8.93 -5.50 -9.24
N ASP A 365 9.36 -5.82 -8.01
CA ASP A 365 10.67 -6.41 -7.76
C ASP A 365 10.60 -7.53 -6.72
N ARG A 366 11.21 -8.68 -6.99
CA ARG A 366 11.20 -9.85 -6.08
C ARG A 366 9.77 -10.29 -5.76
N LEU A 367 9.06 -10.76 -6.79
CA LEU A 367 7.70 -11.30 -6.68
C LEU A 367 7.74 -12.81 -6.86
N THR A 368 7.19 -13.55 -5.90
CA THR A 368 7.01 -15.00 -5.97
C THR A 368 5.52 -15.33 -6.04
N VAL A 369 5.09 -16.07 -7.06
CA VAL A 369 3.73 -16.63 -7.16
C VAL A 369 3.81 -18.14 -7.29
N THR A 370 3.50 -18.86 -6.20
CA THR A 370 3.65 -20.32 -6.13
C THR A 370 2.59 -21.04 -6.96
N ALA A 371 1.36 -20.53 -6.98
CA ALA A 371 0.28 -21.03 -7.82
C ALA A 371 -0.67 -19.88 -8.20
N ALA A 372 -1.32 -20.01 -9.36
CA ALA A 372 -2.35 -19.06 -9.80
C ALA A 372 -3.53 -19.78 -10.46
N ALA A 373 -4.70 -19.14 -10.47
CA ALA A 373 -5.81 -19.55 -11.31
C ALA A 373 -5.48 -19.37 -12.80
N ALA A 374 -6.19 -20.08 -13.67
CA ALA A 374 -6.06 -19.87 -15.12
C ALA A 374 -6.56 -18.47 -15.51
N GLY A 375 -5.84 -17.79 -16.40
CA GLY A 375 -6.19 -16.43 -16.84
C GLY A 375 -5.65 -15.31 -15.93
N ALA A 376 -4.84 -15.66 -14.92
CA ALA A 376 -4.23 -14.68 -14.03
C ALA A 376 -3.14 -13.87 -14.75
N SER A 377 -3.01 -12.60 -14.36
CA SER A 377 -1.93 -11.73 -14.84
C SER A 377 -1.15 -11.22 -13.64
N LEU A 378 0.17 -11.26 -13.64
CA LEU A 378 0.91 -10.72 -12.48
C LEU A 378 0.82 -9.19 -12.46
N VAL A 379 1.00 -8.56 -13.61
CA VAL A 379 0.85 -7.13 -13.83
C VAL A 379 -0.17 -6.91 -14.95
N ARG A 380 -1.28 -6.25 -14.65
CA ARG A 380 -2.32 -5.90 -15.63
C ARG A 380 -2.43 -4.38 -15.74
N ILE A 381 -2.21 -3.85 -16.94
CA ILE A 381 -2.25 -2.41 -17.22
C ILE A 381 -3.40 -2.11 -18.19
N ALA A 382 -4.51 -1.61 -17.65
CA ALA A 382 -5.63 -1.09 -18.42
C ALA A 382 -5.55 0.43 -18.65
N GLY A 383 -4.84 1.16 -17.76
CA GLY A 383 -4.58 2.59 -17.88
C GLY A 383 -3.26 2.92 -18.56
N THR A 384 -2.56 3.94 -18.05
CA THR A 384 -1.24 4.37 -18.57
C THR A 384 -0.14 4.17 -17.54
N VAL A 385 0.96 3.56 -17.95
CA VAL A 385 2.25 3.55 -17.23
C VAL A 385 3.32 4.14 -18.13
N ASN A 386 4.06 5.14 -17.65
CA ASN A 386 5.15 5.71 -18.43
C ASN A 386 6.39 4.81 -18.39
N ASP A 387 6.85 4.44 -17.20
CA ASP A 387 8.02 3.56 -17.03
C ASP A 387 7.68 2.35 -16.14
N LEU A 388 7.78 1.16 -16.71
CA LEU A 388 7.55 -0.12 -16.04
C LEU A 388 8.87 -0.90 -15.91
N ALA A 389 9.23 -1.22 -14.67
CA ALA A 389 10.33 -2.14 -14.37
C ALA A 389 9.80 -3.36 -13.61
N VAL A 390 10.01 -4.55 -14.15
CA VAL A 390 9.69 -5.84 -13.53
C VAL A 390 10.98 -6.63 -13.35
N ARG A 391 11.32 -7.03 -12.12
CA ARG A 391 12.59 -7.69 -11.83
C ARG A 391 12.44 -8.83 -10.83
N ALA A 392 13.27 -9.86 -10.98
CA ALA A 392 13.40 -10.94 -10.00
C ALA A 392 12.05 -11.62 -9.71
N VAL A 393 11.29 -11.94 -10.77
CA VAL A 393 9.97 -12.56 -10.64
C VAL A 393 10.05 -14.07 -10.86
N THR A 394 9.44 -14.86 -9.98
CA THR A 394 9.27 -16.31 -10.17
C THR A 394 7.80 -16.66 -10.04
N ALA A 395 7.22 -17.30 -11.06
CA ALA A 395 5.79 -17.62 -11.07
C ALA A 395 5.43 -18.93 -11.76
N ALA A 396 4.46 -19.65 -11.20
CA ALA A 396 3.80 -20.80 -11.84
C ALA A 396 2.33 -20.45 -12.13
N VAL A 397 2.02 -20.21 -13.40
CA VAL A 397 0.73 -19.68 -13.86
C VAL A 397 0.11 -20.52 -14.99
N PRO A 398 -0.96 -21.29 -14.72
CA PRO A 398 -1.60 -22.15 -15.72
C PRO A 398 -2.50 -21.36 -16.67
N GLY A 399 -2.93 -21.98 -17.77
CA GLY A 399 -3.85 -21.39 -18.74
C GLY A 399 -3.29 -20.14 -19.43
N ASP A 400 -4.20 -19.32 -19.95
CA ASP A 400 -3.89 -18.07 -20.64
C ASP A 400 -3.51 -16.94 -19.69
N SER A 401 -2.41 -17.16 -18.96
CA SER A 401 -1.87 -16.26 -17.93
C SER A 401 -0.61 -15.55 -18.38
N TYR A 402 -0.38 -14.35 -17.84
CA TYR A 402 0.67 -13.42 -18.29
C TYR A 402 1.51 -12.85 -17.14
N LEU A 403 2.77 -12.52 -17.42
CA LEU A 403 3.53 -11.66 -16.51
C LEU A 403 3.02 -10.21 -16.63
N LEU A 404 2.95 -9.71 -17.86
CA LEU A 404 2.45 -8.37 -18.20
C LEU A 404 1.33 -8.49 -19.22
N GLU A 405 0.17 -7.94 -18.89
CA GLU A 405 -1.00 -7.90 -19.76
C GLU A 405 -1.49 -6.46 -19.93
N LEU A 406 -1.59 -6.00 -21.17
CA LEU A 406 -2.49 -4.93 -21.58
C LEU A 406 -3.76 -5.63 -22.10
N PRO A 407 -4.85 -5.65 -21.31
CA PRO A 407 -5.97 -6.54 -21.59
C PRO A 407 -6.82 -6.02 -22.74
N GLN A 408 -7.30 -6.90 -23.61
CA GLN A 408 -7.96 -6.53 -24.86
C GLN A 408 -9.19 -5.61 -24.69
N TRP A 409 -9.90 -5.69 -23.57
CA TRP A 409 -11.05 -4.83 -23.27
C TRP A 409 -10.64 -3.40 -22.90
N ALA A 410 -9.38 -3.16 -22.56
CA ALA A 410 -8.86 -1.84 -22.19
C ALA A 410 -8.36 -1.08 -23.40
N LYS A 411 -9.31 -0.38 -24.05
CA LYS A 411 -8.97 0.51 -25.15
C LYS A 411 -7.93 1.55 -24.69
N ASP A 412 -6.93 1.80 -25.52
CA ASP A 412 -5.91 2.82 -25.32
C ASP A 412 -4.98 2.57 -24.10
N ALA A 413 -4.96 1.33 -23.56
CA ALA A 413 -3.98 0.93 -22.56
C ALA A 413 -2.55 1.15 -23.06
N ALA A 414 -1.70 1.75 -22.22
CA ALA A 414 -0.40 2.24 -22.64
C ALA A 414 0.70 1.94 -21.61
N VAL A 415 1.80 1.36 -22.08
CA VAL A 415 3.07 1.29 -21.35
C VAL A 415 4.14 1.92 -22.24
N ARG A 416 4.67 3.09 -21.88
CA ARG A 416 5.58 3.85 -22.79
C ARG A 416 6.95 3.21 -22.89
N GLN A 417 7.44 2.61 -21.82
CA GLN A 417 8.62 1.75 -21.83
C GLN A 417 8.48 0.66 -20.76
N ALA A 418 8.95 -0.54 -21.09
CA ALA A 418 8.96 -1.66 -20.17
C ALA A 418 10.32 -2.37 -20.17
N SER A 419 10.80 -2.70 -18.99
CA SER A 419 11.94 -3.61 -18.79
C SER A 419 11.53 -4.78 -17.89
N VAL A 420 11.87 -5.99 -18.30
CA VAL A 420 11.70 -7.21 -17.52
C VAL A 420 13.07 -7.88 -17.38
N SER A 421 13.46 -8.17 -16.15
CA SER A 421 14.76 -8.80 -15.86
C SER A 421 14.69 -9.91 -14.82
N ASP A 422 15.62 -10.85 -14.89
CA ASP A 422 15.83 -11.90 -13.87
C ASP A 422 14.53 -12.67 -13.57
N THR A 423 13.78 -13.06 -14.60
CA THR A 423 12.40 -13.54 -14.45
C THR A 423 12.20 -14.95 -14.98
N GLY A 424 11.60 -15.81 -14.15
CA GLY A 424 11.22 -17.18 -14.44
C GLY A 424 9.70 -17.38 -14.39
N VAL A 425 9.06 -17.75 -15.51
CA VAL A 425 7.61 -18.02 -15.56
C VAL A 425 7.31 -19.36 -16.20
N ALA A 426 6.63 -20.24 -15.47
CA ALA A 426 6.22 -21.55 -15.95
C ALA A 426 4.69 -21.69 -16.03
N GLY A 427 4.21 -22.43 -17.03
CA GLY A 427 2.80 -22.83 -17.15
C GLY A 427 2.29 -22.79 -18.59
N ARG A 428 1.25 -23.59 -18.87
CA ARG A 428 0.73 -23.82 -20.22
C ARG A 428 -0.35 -22.81 -20.61
N GLY A 429 -0.16 -22.11 -21.73
CA GLY A 429 -1.11 -21.13 -22.27
C GLY A 429 -0.63 -19.68 -22.14
N GLY A 430 -1.26 -18.76 -22.86
CA GLY A 430 -0.95 -17.32 -22.83
C GLY A 430 0.42 -16.94 -23.40
N GLY A 431 1.10 -16.00 -22.74
CA GLY A 431 2.45 -15.56 -23.08
C GLY A 431 3.13 -14.86 -21.90
N LEU A 432 4.39 -14.43 -22.02
CA LEU A 432 5.02 -13.62 -20.96
C LEU A 432 4.44 -12.21 -20.96
N VAL A 433 4.39 -11.58 -22.14
CA VAL A 433 3.86 -10.23 -22.35
C VAL A 433 2.79 -10.25 -23.43
N ALA A 434 1.64 -9.62 -23.17
CA ALA A 434 0.55 -9.49 -24.13
C ALA A 434 0.07 -8.03 -24.26
N ALA A 435 -0.01 -7.55 -25.50
CA ALA A 435 -0.62 -6.28 -25.88
C ALA A 435 -1.30 -6.43 -27.25
N THR A 436 -2.50 -6.99 -27.26
CA THR A 436 -3.11 -7.55 -28.49
C THR A 436 -4.15 -6.66 -29.19
N ALA A 437 -4.64 -5.61 -28.54
CA ALA A 437 -5.54 -4.66 -29.20
C ALA A 437 -4.74 -3.67 -30.06
N ALA A 438 -5.31 -3.26 -31.20
CA ALA A 438 -4.69 -2.29 -32.11
C ALA A 438 -4.53 -0.89 -31.50
N THR A 439 -5.29 -0.60 -30.44
CA THR A 439 -5.24 0.67 -29.71
C THR A 439 -4.20 0.69 -28.59
N HIS A 440 -3.60 -0.45 -28.26
CA HIS A 440 -2.58 -0.50 -27.22
C HIS A 440 -1.31 0.22 -27.64
N THR A 441 -0.55 0.71 -26.66
CA THR A 441 0.76 1.32 -26.88
C THR A 441 1.83 0.61 -26.04
N LEU A 442 2.84 0.04 -26.71
CA LEU A 442 4.03 -0.54 -26.09
C LEU A 442 5.24 -0.39 -27.04
N PRO A 443 5.87 0.79 -27.13
CA PRO A 443 6.88 1.07 -28.15
C PRO A 443 8.25 0.47 -27.84
N GLN A 444 8.55 0.21 -26.58
CA GLN A 444 9.84 -0.33 -26.15
C GLN A 444 9.64 -1.40 -25.08
N LEU A 445 10.24 -2.57 -25.33
CA LEU A 445 10.25 -3.69 -24.39
C LEU A 445 11.65 -4.31 -24.35
N ALA A 446 12.29 -4.28 -23.18
CA ALA A 446 13.54 -4.96 -22.93
C ALA A 446 13.31 -6.19 -22.04
N LEU A 447 13.85 -7.33 -22.45
CA LEU A 447 13.78 -8.62 -21.75
C LEU A 447 15.21 -9.13 -21.54
N THR A 448 15.64 -9.24 -20.29
CA THR A 448 17.01 -9.64 -19.93
C THR A 448 17.02 -10.78 -18.91
N ASN A 449 17.81 -11.83 -19.14
CA ASN A 449 17.89 -12.98 -18.23
C ASN A 449 16.50 -13.57 -17.92
N ILE A 450 15.83 -14.03 -18.98
CA ILE A 450 14.45 -14.53 -18.92
C ILE A 450 14.42 -16.03 -19.16
N ARG A 451 13.66 -16.74 -18.33
CA ARG A 451 13.32 -18.15 -18.56
C ARG A 451 11.82 -18.36 -18.55
N THR A 452 11.29 -18.94 -19.61
CA THR A 452 9.87 -19.33 -19.66
C THR A 452 9.73 -20.80 -20.03
N ALA A 453 8.73 -21.48 -19.46
CA ALA A 453 8.42 -22.87 -19.79
C ALA A 453 6.91 -23.06 -20.02
N GLY A 454 6.51 -23.74 -21.10
CA GLY A 454 5.10 -24.04 -21.39
C GLY A 454 4.33 -22.91 -22.10
N LYS A 455 4.97 -21.75 -22.31
CA LYS A 455 4.34 -20.57 -22.92
C LYS A 455 4.37 -20.66 -24.45
N PRO A 456 3.21 -20.53 -25.14
CA PRO A 456 3.17 -20.50 -26.60
C PRO A 456 4.01 -19.38 -27.21
N TRP A 457 3.98 -18.18 -26.63
CA TRP A 457 4.74 -17.03 -27.12
C TRP A 457 5.40 -16.29 -25.96
N LEU A 458 6.67 -15.90 -26.11
CA LEU A 458 7.28 -14.96 -25.15
C LEU A 458 6.53 -13.63 -25.19
N VAL A 459 6.30 -13.07 -26.39
CA VAL A 459 5.57 -11.81 -26.55
C VAL A 459 4.46 -11.93 -27.61
N ASN A 460 3.29 -11.36 -27.33
CA ASN A 460 2.12 -11.37 -28.21
C ASN A 460 1.58 -9.94 -28.43
N LEU A 461 1.80 -9.37 -29.62
CA LEU A 461 1.71 -7.92 -29.87
C LEU A 461 0.82 -7.56 -31.05
N ASN A 462 0.08 -6.46 -30.92
CA ASN A 462 -0.54 -5.72 -32.02
C ASN A 462 -0.08 -4.25 -32.05
N THR A 463 1.02 -3.98 -31.36
CA THR A 463 1.65 -2.67 -31.20
C THR A 463 2.86 -2.54 -32.11
N HIS A 464 3.35 -1.31 -32.29
CA HIS A 464 4.66 -1.03 -32.88
C HIS A 464 5.72 -1.07 -31.79
N THR A 465 6.65 -2.04 -31.79
CA THR A 465 7.52 -2.31 -30.64
C THR A 465 8.98 -2.59 -31.04
N ASP A 466 9.94 -1.88 -30.42
CA ASP A 466 11.35 -2.28 -30.36
C ASP A 466 11.54 -3.27 -29.22
N LEU A 467 11.78 -4.54 -29.57
CA LEU A 467 11.96 -5.66 -28.66
C LEU A 467 13.46 -5.98 -28.52
N ARG A 468 14.00 -5.72 -27.34
CA ARG A 468 15.40 -6.00 -26.99
C ARG A 468 15.47 -7.23 -26.11
N LEU A 469 16.23 -8.23 -26.54
CA LEU A 469 16.40 -9.51 -25.87
C LEU A 469 17.86 -9.69 -25.49
N SER A 470 18.13 -10.21 -24.30
CA SER A 470 19.46 -10.69 -23.93
C SER A 470 19.31 -11.81 -22.91
N ASP A 471 20.01 -12.93 -23.13
CA ASP A 471 19.95 -14.12 -22.27
C ASP A 471 18.51 -14.62 -22.04
N VAL A 472 17.83 -15.00 -23.13
CA VAL A 472 16.42 -15.44 -23.09
C VAL A 472 16.32 -16.92 -23.46
N THR A 473 15.68 -17.70 -22.59
CA THR A 473 15.43 -19.13 -22.80
C THR A 473 13.93 -19.45 -22.75
N ILE A 474 13.41 -20.04 -23.82
CA ILE A 474 12.01 -20.46 -23.97
C ILE A 474 11.94 -21.99 -24.12
N GLU A 475 11.48 -22.67 -23.07
CA GLU A 475 11.33 -24.12 -22.97
C GLU A 475 9.87 -24.55 -23.19
N ASP A 476 9.66 -25.79 -23.66
CA ASP A 476 8.32 -26.38 -23.88
C ASP A 476 7.33 -25.41 -24.55
N THR A 477 7.69 -24.88 -25.73
CA THR A 477 6.86 -23.90 -26.47
C THR A 477 6.31 -24.47 -27.76
N THR A 478 5.05 -24.16 -28.06
CA THR A 478 4.39 -24.48 -29.34
C THR A 478 4.50 -23.35 -30.36
N GLY A 479 4.91 -22.15 -29.93
CA GLY A 479 5.13 -20.99 -30.80
C GLY A 479 6.59 -20.59 -30.75
N GLY A 480 6.94 -19.52 -30.03
CA GLY A 480 8.33 -19.05 -29.98
C GLY A 480 8.47 -17.69 -29.33
N VAL A 481 9.27 -16.83 -29.95
CA VAL A 481 9.61 -15.52 -29.41
C VAL A 481 8.44 -14.54 -29.53
N LEU A 482 7.83 -14.47 -30.71
CA LEU A 482 6.94 -13.36 -31.01
C LEU A 482 5.77 -13.75 -31.91
N LYS A 483 4.57 -13.33 -31.50
CA LYS A 483 3.40 -13.24 -32.37
C LYS A 483 3.04 -11.78 -32.62
N VAL A 484 2.89 -11.41 -33.89
CA VAL A 484 2.45 -10.07 -34.32
C VAL A 484 1.11 -10.16 -35.06
N HIS A 485 0.14 -9.37 -34.59
CA HIS A 485 -1.20 -9.27 -35.17
C HIS A 485 -1.27 -8.24 -36.31
N SER A 486 -2.44 -8.10 -36.94
CA SER A 486 -2.62 -7.47 -38.24
C SER A 486 -2.26 -5.99 -38.37
N SER A 487 -2.16 -5.24 -37.26
CA SER A 487 -1.70 -3.85 -37.27
C SER A 487 -0.37 -3.65 -36.52
N GLY A 488 0.21 -4.73 -36.00
CA GLY A 488 1.43 -4.66 -35.21
C GLY A 488 2.69 -4.64 -36.08
N ALA A 489 3.76 -4.08 -35.53
CA ALA A 489 5.09 -4.12 -36.13
C ALA A 489 6.12 -4.35 -35.03
N ALA A 490 7.10 -5.21 -35.25
CA ALA A 490 8.16 -5.42 -34.27
C ALA A 490 9.55 -5.37 -34.89
N VAL A 491 10.48 -4.78 -34.15
CA VAL A 491 11.92 -4.87 -34.44
C VAL A 491 12.55 -5.70 -33.33
N VAL A 492 13.12 -6.85 -33.66
CA VAL A 492 13.76 -7.74 -32.69
C VAL A 492 15.27 -7.51 -32.72
N ARG A 493 15.86 -7.24 -31.57
CA ARG A 493 17.31 -7.04 -31.38
C ARG A 493 17.78 -7.86 -30.19
N GLY A 494 19.00 -8.38 -30.25
CA GLY A 494 19.54 -9.12 -29.11
C GLY A 494 20.49 -10.25 -29.48
N ASP A 495 20.97 -10.89 -28.42
CA ASP A 495 21.85 -12.05 -28.42
C ASP A 495 21.41 -13.09 -27.37
N THR A 496 21.98 -14.28 -27.48
CA THR A 496 21.79 -15.39 -26.52
C THR A 496 20.32 -15.78 -26.36
N LEU A 497 19.62 -15.89 -27.48
CA LEU A 497 18.25 -16.39 -27.55
C LEU A 497 18.26 -17.91 -27.75
N ARG A 498 17.52 -18.64 -26.91
CA ARG A 498 17.32 -20.09 -27.02
C ARG A 498 15.84 -20.42 -27.00
N THR A 499 15.37 -21.14 -28.00
CA THR A 499 13.98 -21.61 -28.09
C THR A 499 13.95 -23.14 -28.19
N ALA A 500 12.84 -23.74 -27.76
CA ALA A 500 12.65 -25.18 -27.84
C ALA A 500 12.77 -25.66 -29.31
N PRO A 501 13.36 -26.86 -29.55
CA PRO A 501 13.44 -27.45 -30.88
C PRO A 501 12.08 -27.51 -31.58
N GLY A 502 12.03 -27.18 -32.87
CA GLY A 502 10.80 -27.17 -33.65
C GLY A 502 9.94 -25.91 -33.49
N SER A 503 10.34 -24.96 -32.63
CA SER A 503 9.70 -23.65 -32.54
C SER A 503 9.70 -22.92 -33.89
N PRO A 504 8.56 -22.40 -34.38
CA PRO A 504 8.52 -21.52 -35.54
C PRO A 504 9.27 -20.18 -35.37
N GLY A 505 9.64 -19.81 -34.14
CA GLY A 505 10.29 -18.54 -33.80
C GLY A 505 9.34 -17.35 -33.81
N VAL A 506 8.68 -17.10 -34.95
CA VAL A 506 7.77 -15.97 -35.18
C VAL A 506 6.49 -16.40 -35.90
N ALA A 507 5.36 -15.81 -35.50
CA ALA A 507 4.12 -15.78 -36.27
C ALA A 507 3.70 -14.35 -36.59
N VAL A 508 3.35 -14.10 -37.85
CA VAL A 508 2.91 -12.78 -38.33
C VAL A 508 1.55 -12.95 -39.01
N SER A 509 0.52 -12.29 -38.49
CA SER A 509 -0.79 -12.22 -39.12
C SER A 509 -0.77 -11.29 -40.34
N SER A 510 -1.71 -11.47 -41.27
CA SER A 510 -1.86 -10.57 -42.43
C SER A 510 -1.94 -9.11 -42.00
N GLY A 511 -1.08 -8.25 -42.56
CA GLY A 511 -0.93 -6.84 -42.21
C GLY A 511 0.13 -6.53 -41.14
N GLY A 512 0.53 -7.52 -40.34
CA GLY A 512 1.61 -7.38 -39.37
C GLY A 512 3.00 -7.43 -40.01
N SER A 513 4.02 -6.99 -39.28
CA SER A 513 5.41 -7.03 -39.78
C SER A 513 6.45 -7.28 -38.68
N VAL A 514 7.54 -7.97 -39.04
CA VAL A 514 8.68 -8.22 -38.14
C VAL A 514 9.99 -8.01 -38.88
N THR A 515 10.88 -7.20 -38.31
CA THR A 515 12.29 -7.09 -38.72
C THR A 515 13.17 -7.67 -37.62
N SER A 516 14.20 -8.43 -37.98
CA SER A 516 15.12 -9.02 -37.00
C SER A 516 16.54 -8.55 -37.23
N TYR A 517 17.21 -8.17 -36.15
CA TYR A 517 18.65 -7.97 -36.04
C TYR A 517 19.26 -8.91 -34.98
N ALA A 518 18.58 -10.03 -34.70
CA ALA A 518 19.00 -11.06 -33.76
C ALA A 518 19.39 -12.32 -34.52
N ARG A 519 20.69 -12.62 -34.61
CA ARG A 519 21.20 -13.79 -35.34
C ARG A 519 20.65 -15.11 -34.78
N ASP A 520 20.46 -15.16 -33.47
CA ASP A 520 20.00 -16.35 -32.74
C ASP A 520 18.49 -16.61 -32.88
N LEU A 521 17.75 -15.70 -33.53
CA LEU A 521 16.34 -15.91 -33.84
C LEU A 521 16.21 -16.97 -34.95
N ALA A 522 15.90 -18.21 -34.56
CA ALA A 522 15.56 -19.29 -35.48
C ALA A 522 14.14 -19.09 -36.04
N VAL A 523 14.00 -18.84 -37.34
CA VAL A 523 12.71 -18.51 -37.99
C VAL A 523 12.74 -18.79 -39.49
N ASP A 524 11.58 -19.00 -40.11
CA ASP A 524 11.43 -18.94 -41.56
C ASP A 524 11.56 -17.47 -42.03
N VAL A 525 12.68 -17.13 -42.66
CA VAL A 525 12.99 -15.73 -43.03
C VAL A 525 12.11 -15.17 -44.14
N SER A 526 11.29 -15.99 -44.81
CA SER A 526 10.23 -15.50 -45.70
C SER A 526 9.10 -14.77 -44.95
N ARG A 527 9.02 -14.95 -43.63
CA ARG A 527 8.06 -14.26 -42.75
C ARG A 527 8.57 -12.92 -42.22
N LEU A 528 9.84 -12.59 -42.46
CA LEU A 528 10.46 -11.35 -42.01
C LEU A 528 10.43 -10.30 -43.11
N VAL A 529 10.31 -9.04 -42.71
CA VAL A 529 10.55 -7.90 -43.60
C VAL A 529 12.04 -7.87 -43.93
N ARG A 530 12.33 -7.75 -45.23
CA ARG A 530 13.71 -7.56 -45.72
C ARG A 530 14.12 -6.11 -45.45
N ALA A 531 15.10 -5.92 -44.58
CA ALA A 531 15.69 -4.61 -44.31
C ALA A 531 17.20 -4.74 -44.24
N GLU A 532 17.94 -3.73 -44.70
CA GLU A 532 19.40 -3.76 -44.75
C GLU A 532 20.00 -4.08 -43.37
N GLY A 533 20.92 -5.04 -43.31
CA GLY A 533 21.58 -5.45 -42.07
C GLY A 533 20.74 -6.35 -41.17
N SER A 534 19.51 -6.73 -41.56
CA SER A 534 18.71 -7.68 -40.80
C SER A 534 19.42 -9.03 -40.70
N THR A 535 19.31 -9.72 -39.57
CA THR A 535 19.93 -11.03 -39.33
C THR A 535 18.99 -11.97 -38.61
N ALA A 536 19.08 -13.26 -38.94
CA ALA A 536 18.34 -14.35 -38.30
C ALA A 536 19.02 -15.69 -38.61
N THR A 537 18.51 -16.78 -38.06
CA THR A 537 18.86 -18.15 -38.46
C THR A 537 17.68 -18.76 -39.23
N ASN A 538 17.82 -18.93 -40.55
CA ASN A 538 16.76 -19.47 -41.39
C ASN A 538 16.50 -20.96 -41.09
N THR A 539 15.25 -21.30 -40.82
CA THR A 539 14.79 -22.69 -40.62
C THR A 539 14.13 -23.30 -41.85
N ASN A 540 13.81 -22.50 -42.88
CA ASN A 540 13.14 -22.99 -44.08
C ASN A 540 14.16 -23.44 -45.15
N GLY A 541 14.44 -24.75 -45.18
CA GLY A 541 15.35 -25.36 -46.16
C GLY A 541 14.86 -25.40 -47.60
N ARG A 542 13.61 -24.97 -47.88
CA ARG A 542 13.07 -24.88 -49.24
C ARG A 542 13.44 -23.56 -49.93
N LEU A 543 13.90 -22.56 -49.18
CA LEU A 543 14.38 -21.29 -49.73
C LEU A 543 15.74 -21.52 -50.39
N SER A 544 16.02 -20.77 -51.46
CA SER A 544 17.27 -20.89 -52.24
C SER A 544 18.54 -20.59 -51.43
N CYS A 545 18.43 -19.84 -50.33
CA CYS A 545 19.54 -19.60 -49.40
C CYS A 545 19.81 -20.78 -48.44
N GLY A 546 18.96 -21.81 -48.41
CA GLY A 546 19.07 -22.96 -47.49
C GLY A 546 18.86 -22.58 -46.01
N THR A 547 19.07 -23.55 -45.11
CA THR A 547 19.00 -23.32 -43.65
C THR A 547 20.31 -22.74 -43.08
N GLY A 548 20.22 -22.08 -41.93
CA GLY A 548 21.37 -21.55 -41.20
C GLY A 548 21.38 -20.02 -41.07
N PRO A 549 22.47 -19.45 -40.53
CA PRO A 549 22.53 -18.02 -40.25
C PRO A 549 22.55 -17.19 -41.54
N VAL A 550 21.72 -16.15 -41.61
CA VAL A 550 21.58 -15.26 -42.77
C VAL A 550 21.69 -13.78 -42.40
N VAL A 551 22.07 -12.96 -43.37
CA VAL A 551 22.02 -11.50 -43.32
C VAL A 551 21.26 -10.96 -44.54
N CYS A 552 20.48 -9.90 -44.39
CA CYS A 552 19.84 -9.23 -45.49
C CYS A 552 20.71 -8.07 -46.00
N SER A 553 21.08 -8.10 -47.29
CA SER A 553 21.69 -6.97 -47.98
C SER A 553 21.01 -6.73 -49.32
N ARG A 554 20.77 -5.47 -49.68
CA ARG A 554 20.04 -5.06 -50.88
C ARG A 554 18.72 -5.80 -51.04
N LEU A 555 17.97 -5.95 -49.95
CA LEU A 555 16.70 -6.68 -49.88
C LEU A 555 16.80 -8.16 -50.31
N THR A 556 17.96 -8.78 -50.14
CA THR A 556 18.22 -10.20 -50.43
C THR A 556 18.78 -10.88 -49.19
N TRP A 557 18.22 -12.03 -48.80
CA TRP A 557 18.76 -12.84 -47.71
C TRP A 557 19.95 -13.65 -48.21
N GLN A 558 21.11 -13.52 -47.58
CA GLN A 558 22.32 -14.25 -47.91
C GLN A 558 22.74 -15.15 -46.75
N ASN A 559 22.99 -16.43 -47.04
CA ASN A 559 23.52 -17.40 -46.09
C ASN A 559 24.98 -17.08 -45.76
N LEU A 560 25.28 -16.93 -44.47
CA LEU A 560 26.61 -16.54 -43.99
C LEU A 560 27.66 -17.66 -44.12
N ARG A 561 27.25 -18.91 -44.36
CA ARG A 561 28.17 -20.04 -44.53
C ARG A 561 28.36 -20.43 -46.00
N THR A 562 27.30 -20.38 -46.79
CA THR A 562 27.34 -20.86 -48.19
C THR A 562 27.35 -19.74 -49.22
N GLY A 563 27.00 -18.51 -48.83
CA GLY A 563 26.82 -17.38 -49.74
C GLY A 563 25.55 -17.43 -50.59
N ALA A 564 24.74 -18.49 -50.47
CA ALA A 564 23.50 -18.66 -51.23
C ALA A 564 22.44 -17.61 -50.87
N THR A 565 21.62 -17.20 -51.84
CA THR A 565 20.71 -16.04 -51.72
C THR A 565 19.23 -16.38 -51.91
N TYR A 566 18.33 -15.63 -51.26
CA TYR A 566 16.85 -15.69 -51.38
C TYR A 566 16.20 -14.31 -51.42
#